data_AF-A0A655PQT3-F1
#
_entry.id   AF-A0A655PQT3-F1
#
_cell.length_a   1.000
_cell.length_b   1.000
_cell.length_c   1.000
_cell.angle_alpha   90.00
_cell.angle_beta   90.00
_cell.angle_gamma   90.00
#
_symmetry.space_group_name_H-M   'P 1'
#
loop_
_entity.id
_entity.type
_entity.pdbx_description
1 polymer ?
#
loop_
_entity_poly.entity_id
_entity_poly.type
_entity_poly.pdbx_seq_one_letter_code
_entity_poly.pdbx_strand_id
1 'polypeptide(L)'
;MVVRITAEIKRAEQRQQVTAQSSAERETPSAATPSPAASMVVDHSSDKAAKQTLLKVADFLAEQEFGIALSIRLRRFAVWGSITSLPDHKPDGETLLRGMQADRVKDYQDQLRHPDLALWRKVEQSLTMAPYWFEGQWMSYTIAQQLGKSDWCQAIAEETQQFLRRLPSLLELKFKGGEPFVSDSVKEWLASVGQSQGAAGQSVGGDWQEKRKEAFQLAKEGGIAVALSMLNDGLVSAVEPRDKFYWRLLSADLLRANHLDAMAGEQYQTLLNQVTTLSVPEWEPSLVEQIQRYTTSE
;
A
#
# COMPACT_ATOMS: atom_id res chain seq x y z
N MET A 1 37.00 43.08 -69.20
CA MET A 1 37.10 42.75 -67.76
C MET A 1 35.76 42.81 -67.02
N VAL A 2 34.70 43.41 -67.58
CA VAL A 2 33.39 43.56 -66.90
C VAL A 2 32.47 42.32 -67.01
N VAL A 3 32.58 41.53 -68.08
CA VAL A 3 31.72 40.35 -68.30
C VAL A 3 32.08 39.15 -67.39
N ARG A 4 33.32 39.05 -66.91
CA ARG A 4 33.74 37.99 -65.98
C ARG A 4 33.26 38.22 -64.54
N ILE A 5 32.98 39.46 -64.15
CA ILE A 5 32.53 39.80 -62.79
C ILE A 5 31.02 39.51 -62.64
N THR A 6 30.22 39.75 -63.69
CA THR A 6 28.77 39.47 -63.66
C THR A 6 28.45 37.97 -63.61
N ALA A 7 29.33 37.13 -64.17
CA ALA A 7 29.17 35.67 -64.14
C ALA A 7 29.51 35.05 -62.77
N GLU A 8 30.45 35.64 -62.02
CA GLU A 8 30.80 35.23 -60.65
C GLU A 8 29.70 35.61 -59.65
N ILE A 9 29.08 36.79 -59.80
CA ILE A 9 27.98 37.25 -58.93
C ILE A 9 26.75 36.36 -59.08
N LYS A 10 26.36 35.99 -60.31
CA LYS A 10 25.23 35.06 -60.53
C LYS A 10 25.45 33.66 -59.96
N ARG A 11 26.70 33.16 -59.93
CA ARG A 11 27.04 31.87 -59.31
C ARG A 11 27.07 31.93 -57.78
N ALA A 12 27.43 33.07 -57.20
CA ALA A 12 27.34 33.30 -55.75
C ALA A 12 25.89 33.40 -55.28
N GLU A 13 25.02 34.09 -56.04
CA GLU A 13 23.58 34.18 -55.75
C GLU A 13 22.87 32.82 -55.86
N GLN A 14 23.23 31.99 -56.84
CA GLN A 14 22.71 30.62 -56.95
C GLN A 14 23.19 29.69 -55.82
N ARG A 15 24.42 29.86 -55.30
CA ARG A 15 24.87 29.09 -54.10
C ARG A 15 24.18 29.57 -52.81
N GLN A 16 23.85 30.86 -52.70
CA GLN A 16 23.08 31.38 -51.57
C GLN A 16 21.61 30.94 -51.60
N GLN A 17 20.98 30.83 -52.77
CA GLN A 17 19.61 30.32 -52.89
C GLN A 17 19.49 28.81 -52.60
N VAL A 18 20.47 28.00 -52.98
CA VAL A 18 20.46 26.55 -52.65
C VAL A 18 20.75 26.31 -51.16
N THR A 19 21.47 27.22 -50.48
CA THR A 19 21.70 27.14 -49.03
C THR A 19 20.49 27.65 -48.23
N ALA A 20 19.75 28.65 -48.73
CA ALA A 20 18.58 29.22 -48.06
C ALA A 20 17.32 28.33 -48.12
N GLN A 21 17.28 27.32 -48.99
CA GLN A 21 16.18 26.33 -49.03
C GLN A 21 16.42 25.06 -48.18
N SER A 22 17.59 24.92 -47.53
CA SER A 22 17.88 23.79 -46.62
C SER A 22 17.98 24.20 -45.14
N SER A 23 17.66 25.45 -44.78
CA SER A 23 17.74 25.97 -43.41
C SER A 23 16.51 26.77 -43.00
N ALA A 24 15.33 26.34 -43.46
CA ALA A 24 14.02 26.79 -42.97
C ALA A 24 13.27 25.62 -42.31
N GLU A 25 13.94 24.91 -41.40
CA GLU A 25 13.29 23.99 -40.47
C GLU A 25 14.00 24.08 -39.12
N ARG A 26 13.80 25.22 -38.43
CA ARG A 26 13.91 25.29 -36.97
C ARG A 26 13.13 26.46 -36.40
N GLU A 27 12.25 26.08 -35.47
CA GLU A 27 11.90 26.82 -34.26
C GLU A 27 11.07 28.09 -34.43
N THR A 28 9.79 27.89 -34.77
CA THR A 28 8.74 28.59 -34.03
C THR A 28 8.57 27.90 -32.68
N PRO A 29 8.38 28.64 -31.56
CA PRO A 29 8.08 28.04 -30.28
C PRO A 29 6.74 27.35 -30.43
N SER A 30 6.76 26.01 -30.51
CA SER A 30 5.57 25.21 -30.30
C SER A 30 5.10 25.59 -28.91
N ALA A 31 4.07 26.43 -28.85
CA ALA A 31 3.28 26.64 -27.65
C ALA A 31 3.02 25.23 -27.13
N ALA A 32 3.58 24.91 -25.97
CA ALA A 32 3.24 23.69 -25.27
C ALA A 32 1.73 23.72 -25.14
N THR A 33 1.04 22.97 -26.00
CA THR A 33 -0.33 22.60 -25.78
C THR A 33 -0.28 21.94 -24.41
N PRO A 34 -0.94 22.49 -23.37
CA PRO A 34 -1.20 21.66 -22.21
C PRO A 34 -1.94 20.46 -22.78
N SER A 35 -1.36 19.27 -22.61
CA SER A 35 -2.06 18.01 -22.84
C SER A 35 -3.45 18.21 -22.25
N PRO A 36 -4.54 17.99 -22.99
CA PRO A 36 -5.87 18.27 -22.47
C PRO A 36 -5.99 17.45 -21.20
N ALA A 37 -5.97 18.11 -20.04
CA ALA A 37 -6.34 17.48 -18.79
C ALA A 37 -7.73 16.94 -19.08
N ALA A 38 -7.83 15.61 -19.22
CA ALA A 38 -9.09 14.95 -19.52
C ALA A 38 -10.08 15.45 -18.47
N SER A 39 -11.05 16.26 -18.89
CA SER A 39 -12.02 16.80 -17.95
C SER A 39 -12.84 15.61 -17.45
N MET A 40 -12.53 15.15 -16.24
CA MET A 40 -13.23 14.05 -15.63
C MET A 40 -14.61 14.55 -15.21
N VAL A 41 -15.62 14.23 -16.00
CA VAL A 41 -17.01 14.57 -15.65
C VAL A 41 -17.45 13.65 -14.52
N VAL A 42 -17.76 14.23 -13.36
CA VAL A 42 -18.29 13.53 -12.20
C VAL A 42 -19.79 13.33 -12.39
N ASP A 43 -20.18 12.11 -12.74
CA ASP A 43 -21.58 11.73 -12.87
C ASP A 43 -22.04 11.01 -11.60
N HIS A 44 -22.96 11.64 -10.87
CA HIS A 44 -23.56 11.12 -9.64
C HIS A 44 -25.08 10.90 -9.79
N SER A 45 -25.57 10.81 -11.03
CA SER A 45 -27.00 10.64 -11.33
C SER A 45 -27.60 9.32 -10.86
N SER A 46 -26.76 8.29 -10.64
CA SER A 46 -27.15 6.98 -10.11
C SER A 46 -25.94 6.30 -9.47
N ASP A 47 -26.17 5.31 -8.59
CA ASP A 47 -25.10 4.50 -8.01
C ASP A 47 -24.23 3.83 -9.07
N LYS A 48 -24.84 3.39 -10.17
CA LYS A 48 -24.12 2.81 -11.31
C LYS A 48 -23.23 3.85 -11.99
N ALA A 49 -23.73 5.05 -12.23
CA ALA A 49 -22.96 6.13 -12.83
C ALA A 49 -21.80 6.57 -11.91
N ALA A 50 -22.09 6.76 -10.62
CA ALA A 50 -21.10 7.08 -9.60
C ALA A 50 -20.00 6.02 -9.52
N LYS A 51 -20.36 4.72 -9.50
CA LYS A 51 -19.40 3.62 -9.55
C LYS A 51 -18.51 3.69 -10.79
N GLN A 52 -19.09 3.96 -11.97
CA GLN A 52 -18.31 4.09 -13.21
C GLN A 52 -17.36 5.30 -13.17
N THR A 53 -17.80 6.43 -12.63
CA THR A 53 -16.93 7.59 -12.41
C THR A 53 -15.78 7.24 -11.47
N LEU A 54 -16.05 6.58 -10.34
CA LEU A 54 -15.00 6.16 -9.38
C LEU A 54 -13.97 5.22 -10.02
N LEU A 55 -14.42 4.26 -10.85
CA LEU A 55 -13.53 3.36 -11.58
C LEU A 55 -12.66 4.11 -12.61
N LYS A 56 -13.22 5.08 -13.34
CA LYS A 56 -12.45 5.94 -14.25
C LYS A 56 -11.40 6.77 -13.51
N VAL A 57 -11.73 7.31 -12.35
CA VAL A 57 -10.76 8.01 -11.48
C VAL A 57 -9.67 7.05 -11.03
N ALA A 58 -10.02 5.81 -10.67
CA ALA A 58 -9.03 4.82 -10.30
C ALA A 58 -8.10 4.45 -11.47
N ASP A 59 -8.62 4.38 -12.71
CA ASP A 59 -7.80 4.15 -13.90
C ASP A 59 -6.81 5.30 -14.13
N PHE A 60 -7.29 6.55 -14.03
CA PHE A 60 -6.43 7.74 -14.10
C PHE A 60 -5.33 7.73 -13.01
N LEU A 61 -5.67 7.35 -11.77
CA LEU A 61 -4.70 7.24 -10.69
C LEU A 61 -3.66 6.14 -10.96
N ALA A 62 -4.03 5.04 -11.61
CA ALA A 62 -3.11 3.96 -11.93
C ALA A 62 -2.05 4.34 -12.98
N GLU A 63 -2.28 5.40 -13.76
CA GLU A 63 -1.32 5.95 -14.72
C GLU A 63 -0.25 6.83 -14.06
N GLN A 64 -0.48 7.27 -12.81
CA GLN A 64 0.46 8.08 -12.04
C GLN A 64 1.55 7.21 -11.40
N GLU A 65 2.78 7.75 -11.30
CA GLU A 65 3.97 7.03 -10.81
C GLU A 65 3.77 6.35 -9.45
N PHE A 66 3.07 7.02 -8.52
CA PHE A 66 2.79 6.52 -7.16
C PHE A 66 1.30 6.30 -6.89
N GLY A 67 0.45 6.31 -7.93
CA GLY A 67 -1.00 6.33 -7.75
C GLY A 67 -1.68 4.97 -7.65
N ILE A 68 -0.96 3.86 -7.89
CA ILE A 68 -1.57 2.52 -7.94
C ILE A 68 -2.14 2.09 -6.58
N ALA A 69 -1.45 2.36 -5.47
CA ALA A 69 -1.97 2.03 -4.14
C ALA A 69 -3.31 2.76 -3.86
N LEU A 70 -3.42 4.03 -4.24
CA LEU A 70 -4.66 4.79 -4.12
C LEU A 70 -5.74 4.29 -5.10
N SER A 71 -5.35 3.92 -6.34
CA SER A 71 -6.24 3.30 -7.31
C SER A 71 -6.87 2.01 -6.78
N ILE A 72 -6.08 1.15 -6.13
CA ILE A 72 -6.55 -0.08 -5.47
C ILE A 72 -7.65 0.26 -4.45
N ARG A 73 -7.38 1.20 -3.54
CA ARG A 73 -8.35 1.62 -2.50
C ARG A 73 -9.63 2.17 -3.11
N LEU A 74 -9.49 3.04 -4.11
CA LEU A 74 -10.64 3.63 -4.79
C LEU A 74 -11.48 2.59 -5.54
N ARG A 75 -10.86 1.58 -6.16
CA ARG A 75 -11.57 0.45 -6.78
C ARG A 75 -12.34 -0.36 -5.73
N ARG A 76 -11.73 -0.66 -4.59
CA ARG A 76 -12.43 -1.38 -3.49
C ARG A 76 -13.62 -0.58 -2.99
N PHE A 77 -13.45 0.72 -2.77
CA PHE A 77 -14.56 1.62 -2.43
C PHE A 77 -15.66 1.63 -3.50
N ALA A 78 -15.31 1.71 -4.79
CA ALA A 78 -16.28 1.69 -5.88
C ALA A 78 -17.07 0.36 -5.96
N VAL A 79 -16.46 -0.76 -5.53
CA VAL A 79 -17.10 -2.08 -5.56
C VAL A 79 -17.92 -2.34 -4.30
N TRP A 80 -17.40 -2.02 -3.13
CA TRP A 80 -18.01 -2.36 -1.84
C TRP A 80 -18.79 -1.22 -1.18
N GLY A 81 -18.59 0.03 -1.60
CA GLY A 81 -19.18 1.21 -0.98
C GLY A 81 -20.71 1.20 -1.01
N SER A 82 -21.32 0.69 -2.09
CA SER A 82 -22.78 0.58 -2.21
C SER A 82 -23.37 -0.66 -1.53
N ILE A 83 -22.54 -1.59 -1.05
CA ILE A 83 -23.01 -2.82 -0.38
C ILE A 83 -23.20 -2.51 1.10
N THR A 84 -24.41 -2.19 1.52
CA THR A 84 -24.72 -1.80 2.91
C THR A 84 -25.40 -2.92 3.72
N SER A 85 -25.88 -3.97 3.05
CA SER A 85 -26.51 -5.14 3.67
C SER A 85 -25.93 -6.43 3.11
N LEU A 86 -26.14 -7.52 3.85
CA LEU A 86 -25.78 -8.87 3.40
C LEU A 86 -26.62 -9.27 2.18
N PRO A 87 -26.10 -10.11 1.28
CA PRO A 87 -26.91 -10.73 0.25
C PRO A 87 -27.95 -11.67 0.87
N ASP A 88 -29.08 -11.85 0.18
CA ASP A 88 -30.11 -12.81 0.58
C ASP A 88 -29.51 -14.21 0.70
N HIS A 89 -29.74 -14.84 1.86
CA HIS A 89 -29.21 -16.14 2.21
C HIS A 89 -30.27 -16.99 2.91
N LYS A 90 -30.09 -18.30 2.81
CA LYS A 90 -30.87 -19.30 3.55
C LYS A 90 -30.40 -19.36 5.02
N PRO A 91 -31.16 -20.04 5.90
CA PRO A 91 -30.78 -20.22 7.31
C PRO A 91 -29.41 -20.92 7.53
N ASP A 92 -28.91 -21.66 6.54
CA ASP A 92 -27.60 -22.34 6.55
C ASP A 92 -26.45 -21.46 6.03
N GLY A 93 -26.71 -20.19 5.71
CA GLY A 93 -25.74 -19.23 5.18
C GLY A 93 -25.52 -19.31 3.66
N GLU A 94 -26.20 -20.20 2.95
CA GLU A 94 -26.06 -20.32 1.49
C GLU A 94 -26.81 -19.19 0.77
N THR A 95 -26.09 -18.46 -0.09
CA THR A 95 -26.64 -17.40 -0.94
C THR A 95 -27.04 -17.92 -2.32
N LEU A 96 -27.83 -17.13 -3.06
CA LEU A 96 -28.11 -17.42 -4.48
C LEU A 96 -26.98 -16.98 -5.43
N LEU A 97 -25.94 -16.35 -4.89
CA LEU A 97 -24.79 -15.85 -5.65
C LEU A 97 -23.90 -17.01 -6.07
N ARG A 98 -23.38 -16.95 -7.30
CA ARG A 98 -22.44 -17.95 -7.80
C ARG A 98 -21.01 -17.48 -7.52
N GLY A 99 -20.16 -18.43 -7.15
CA GLY A 99 -18.72 -18.20 -7.05
C GLY A 99 -18.08 -17.88 -8.40
N MET A 100 -16.79 -17.60 -8.37
CA MET A 100 -16.01 -17.36 -9.57
C MET A 100 -15.95 -18.62 -10.45
N GLN A 101 -15.86 -18.47 -11.76
CA GLN A 101 -15.77 -19.60 -12.69
C GLN A 101 -14.48 -20.40 -12.42
N ALA A 102 -14.62 -21.68 -12.07
CA ALA A 102 -13.51 -22.54 -11.65
C ALA A 102 -12.37 -22.61 -12.69
N ASP A 103 -12.72 -22.70 -13.98
CA ASP A 103 -11.74 -22.70 -15.07
C ASP A 103 -10.89 -21.43 -15.10
N ARG A 104 -11.49 -20.28 -14.81
CA ARG A 104 -10.77 -19.00 -14.76
C ARG A 104 -9.91 -18.88 -13.51
N VAL A 105 -10.39 -19.36 -12.36
CA VAL A 105 -9.60 -19.41 -11.12
C VAL A 105 -8.37 -20.29 -11.33
N LYS A 106 -8.54 -21.44 -11.97
CA LYS A 106 -7.45 -22.36 -12.30
C LYS A 106 -6.42 -21.73 -13.25
N ASP A 107 -6.86 -21.03 -14.30
CA ASP A 107 -5.97 -20.31 -15.21
C ASP A 107 -5.10 -19.26 -14.48
N TYR A 108 -5.69 -18.54 -13.52
CA TYR A 108 -4.92 -17.60 -12.69
C TYR A 108 -3.92 -18.30 -11.76
N GLN A 109 -4.31 -19.42 -11.15
CA GLN A 109 -3.43 -20.23 -10.30
C GLN A 109 -2.24 -20.80 -11.08
N ASP A 110 -2.47 -21.26 -12.32
CA ASP A 110 -1.41 -21.79 -13.18
C ASP A 110 -0.38 -20.70 -13.55
N GLN A 111 -0.85 -19.47 -13.83
CA GLN A 111 0.00 -18.31 -14.11
C GLN A 111 0.72 -17.75 -12.87
N LEU A 112 0.28 -18.09 -11.66
CA LEU A 112 0.86 -17.60 -10.40
C LEU A 112 2.30 -18.07 -10.16
N ARG A 113 2.80 -19.06 -10.91
CA ARG A 113 4.20 -19.52 -10.84
C ARG A 113 5.20 -18.47 -11.31
N HIS A 114 4.79 -17.60 -12.24
CA HIS A 114 5.58 -16.51 -12.78
C HIS A 114 4.69 -15.27 -12.91
N PRO A 115 4.34 -14.62 -11.79
CA PRO A 115 3.40 -13.52 -11.83
C PRO A 115 3.98 -12.32 -12.55
N ASP A 116 3.15 -11.70 -13.36
CA ASP A 116 3.45 -10.44 -14.01
C ASP A 116 2.34 -9.41 -13.76
N LEU A 117 2.59 -8.18 -14.19
CA LEU A 117 1.63 -7.09 -14.06
C LEU A 117 0.35 -7.33 -14.89
N ALA A 118 0.44 -8.13 -15.96
CA ALA A 118 -0.71 -8.46 -16.80
C ALA A 118 -1.68 -9.40 -16.07
N LEU A 119 -1.17 -10.42 -15.39
CA LEU A 119 -1.94 -11.31 -14.53
C LEU A 119 -2.63 -10.50 -13.42
N TRP A 120 -1.88 -9.62 -12.74
CA TRP A 120 -2.43 -8.76 -11.70
C TRP A 120 -3.64 -7.96 -12.20
N ARG A 121 -3.50 -7.29 -13.36
CA ARG A 121 -4.60 -6.52 -13.98
C ARG A 121 -5.82 -7.38 -14.33
N LYS A 122 -5.61 -8.61 -14.82
CA LYS A 122 -6.71 -9.55 -15.12
C LYS A 122 -7.47 -9.95 -13.86
N VAL A 123 -6.76 -10.23 -12.76
CA VAL A 123 -7.37 -10.55 -11.46
C VAL A 123 -8.17 -9.35 -10.95
N GLU A 124 -7.60 -8.14 -10.97
CA GLU A 124 -8.27 -6.90 -10.58
C GLU A 124 -9.54 -6.61 -11.37
N GLN A 125 -9.55 -6.91 -12.68
CA GLN A 125 -10.73 -6.78 -13.51
C GLN A 125 -11.84 -7.75 -13.07
N SER A 126 -11.48 -8.99 -12.78
CA SER A 126 -12.43 -9.99 -12.27
C SER A 126 -13.00 -9.59 -10.90
N LEU A 127 -12.18 -9.02 -10.01
CA LEU A 127 -12.60 -8.53 -8.70
C LEU A 127 -13.63 -7.41 -8.77
N THR A 128 -13.58 -6.58 -9.82
CA THR A 128 -14.58 -5.51 -10.03
C THR A 128 -15.98 -6.06 -10.31
N MET A 129 -16.05 -7.27 -10.89
CA MET A 129 -17.28 -7.95 -11.27
C MET A 129 -17.76 -8.98 -10.24
N ALA A 130 -16.87 -9.43 -9.34
CA ALA A 130 -17.15 -10.42 -8.31
C ALA A 130 -16.82 -9.86 -6.90
N PRO A 131 -17.72 -9.03 -6.31
CA PRO A 131 -17.45 -8.33 -5.05
C PRO A 131 -17.14 -9.23 -3.85
N TYR A 132 -17.70 -10.44 -3.83
CA TYR A 132 -17.57 -11.40 -2.73
C TYR A 132 -16.49 -12.46 -2.96
N TRP A 133 -15.70 -12.34 -4.04
CA TRP A 133 -14.62 -13.28 -4.33
C TRP A 133 -13.35 -12.91 -3.55
N PHE A 134 -13.34 -13.23 -2.25
CA PHE A 134 -12.23 -12.89 -1.36
C PHE A 134 -10.94 -13.67 -1.64
N GLU A 135 -11.05 -14.90 -2.13
CA GLU A 135 -9.90 -15.67 -2.62
C GLU A 135 -9.14 -14.90 -3.71
N GLY A 136 -9.85 -14.16 -4.57
CA GLY A 136 -9.24 -13.29 -5.57
C GLY A 136 -8.50 -12.09 -4.96
N GLN A 137 -8.93 -11.57 -3.80
CA GLN A 137 -8.22 -10.51 -3.09
C GLN A 137 -6.89 -11.03 -2.56
N TRP A 138 -6.89 -12.24 -1.99
CA TRP A 138 -5.66 -12.90 -1.55
C TRP A 138 -4.72 -13.22 -2.71
N MET A 139 -5.26 -13.63 -3.86
CA MET A 139 -4.47 -13.82 -5.08
C MET A 139 -3.85 -12.51 -5.57
N SER A 140 -4.61 -11.42 -5.61
CA SER A 140 -4.10 -10.09 -5.98
C SER A 140 -2.98 -9.63 -5.02
N TYR A 141 -3.16 -9.85 -3.71
CA TYR A 141 -2.13 -9.60 -2.70
C TYR A 141 -0.88 -10.44 -2.97
N THR A 142 -1.03 -11.74 -3.22
CA THR A 142 0.09 -12.66 -3.46
C THR A 142 0.89 -12.26 -4.71
N ILE A 143 0.20 -11.86 -5.78
CA ILE A 143 0.85 -11.34 -6.99
C ILE A 143 1.62 -10.05 -6.66
N ALA A 144 0.99 -9.10 -5.97
CA ALA A 144 1.64 -7.84 -5.58
C ALA A 144 2.88 -8.08 -4.69
N GLN A 145 2.81 -9.07 -3.79
CA GLN A 145 3.90 -9.45 -2.90
C GLN A 145 5.09 -10.00 -3.70
N GLN A 146 4.83 -10.91 -4.64
CA GLN A 146 5.89 -11.48 -5.50
C GLN A 146 6.49 -10.44 -6.46
N LEU A 147 5.74 -9.40 -6.83
CA LEU A 147 6.23 -8.25 -7.59
C LEU A 147 6.97 -7.20 -6.73
N GLY A 148 7.12 -7.45 -5.42
CA GLY A 148 7.80 -6.55 -4.48
C GLY A 148 7.06 -5.23 -4.22
N LYS A 149 5.73 -5.21 -4.35
CA LYS A 149 4.89 -4.01 -4.16
C LYS A 149 4.24 -4.01 -2.78
N SER A 150 5.01 -3.65 -1.75
CA SER A 150 4.56 -3.58 -0.34
C SER A 150 3.32 -2.71 -0.16
N ASP A 151 3.30 -1.53 -0.77
CA ASP A 151 2.24 -0.54 -0.57
C ASP A 151 0.90 -1.03 -1.15
N TRP A 152 0.97 -1.84 -2.22
CA TRP A 152 -0.21 -2.45 -2.84
C TRP A 152 -0.74 -3.57 -1.95
N CYS A 153 0.16 -4.38 -1.40
CA CYS A 153 -0.19 -5.45 -0.45
C CYS A 153 -0.94 -4.86 0.76
N GLN A 154 -0.42 -3.77 1.33
CA GLN A 154 -1.05 -3.07 2.44
C GLN A 154 -2.44 -2.55 2.06
N ALA A 155 -2.56 -1.86 0.92
CA ALA A 155 -3.84 -1.34 0.44
C ALA A 155 -4.89 -2.44 0.23
N ILE A 156 -4.51 -3.58 -0.38
CA ILE A 156 -5.43 -4.70 -0.62
C ILE A 156 -5.91 -5.30 0.70
N ALA A 157 -4.99 -5.56 1.63
CA ALA A 157 -5.32 -6.19 2.90
C ALA A 157 -6.20 -5.30 3.78
N GLU A 158 -5.85 -4.03 3.94
CA GLU A 158 -6.59 -3.08 4.78
C GLU A 158 -8.02 -2.89 4.30
N GLU A 159 -8.23 -2.67 3.00
CA GLU A 159 -9.56 -2.49 2.44
C GLU A 159 -10.41 -3.77 2.58
N THR A 160 -9.78 -4.94 2.41
CA THR A 160 -10.45 -6.23 2.60
C THR A 160 -10.88 -6.43 4.07
N GLN A 161 -9.98 -6.13 5.01
CA GLN A 161 -10.29 -6.17 6.45
C GLN A 161 -11.39 -5.17 6.81
N GLN A 162 -11.34 -3.95 6.29
CA GLN A 162 -12.32 -2.91 6.58
C GLN A 162 -13.71 -3.31 6.07
N PHE A 163 -13.80 -3.94 4.90
CA PHE A 163 -15.07 -4.43 4.39
C PHE A 163 -15.64 -5.57 5.24
N LEU A 164 -14.80 -6.54 5.64
CA LEU A 164 -15.23 -7.65 6.51
C LEU A 164 -15.58 -7.17 7.93
N ARG A 165 -14.88 -6.17 8.48
CA ARG A 165 -15.24 -5.55 9.78
C ARG A 165 -16.60 -4.86 9.72
N ARG A 166 -16.95 -4.26 8.57
CA ARG A 166 -18.23 -3.59 8.36
C ARG A 166 -19.39 -4.58 8.25
N LEU A 167 -19.15 -5.76 7.69
CA LEU A 167 -20.14 -6.83 7.52
C LEU A 167 -19.55 -8.18 7.97
N PRO A 168 -19.40 -8.41 9.29
CA PRO A 168 -18.68 -9.57 9.83
C PRO A 168 -19.34 -10.91 9.47
N SER A 169 -20.67 -10.95 9.31
CA SER A 169 -21.40 -12.15 8.91
C SER A 169 -21.01 -12.67 7.52
N LEU A 170 -20.32 -11.89 6.69
CA LEU A 170 -19.76 -12.37 5.41
C LEU A 170 -18.75 -13.52 5.61
N LEU A 171 -18.15 -13.64 6.80
CA LEU A 171 -17.24 -14.74 7.15
C LEU A 171 -17.93 -16.12 7.20
N GLU A 172 -19.25 -16.14 7.38
CA GLU A 172 -20.06 -17.36 7.54
C GLU A 172 -20.87 -17.69 6.28
N LEU A 173 -21.01 -16.74 5.35
CA LEU A 173 -21.80 -16.93 4.13
C LEU A 173 -21.10 -17.80 3.09
N LYS A 174 -21.93 -18.45 2.27
CA LYS A 174 -21.49 -19.36 1.20
C LYS A 174 -22.13 -18.98 -0.13
N PHE A 175 -21.41 -19.23 -1.22
CA PHE A 175 -21.95 -19.23 -2.56
C PHE A 175 -22.91 -20.39 -2.75
N LYS A 176 -23.74 -20.28 -3.78
CA LYS A 176 -24.55 -21.36 -4.29
C LYS A 176 -23.66 -22.56 -4.65
N GLY A 177 -23.90 -23.69 -4.00
CA GLY A 177 -23.05 -24.89 -4.09
C GLY A 177 -22.20 -25.13 -2.83
N GLY A 178 -22.26 -24.25 -1.84
CA GLY A 178 -21.68 -24.46 -0.51
C GLY A 178 -20.24 -23.96 -0.34
N GLU A 179 -19.60 -23.43 -1.38
CA GLU A 179 -18.28 -22.80 -1.30
C GLU A 179 -18.34 -21.56 -0.39
N PRO A 180 -17.49 -21.42 0.64
CA PRO A 180 -17.50 -20.24 1.51
C PRO A 180 -17.09 -18.98 0.76
N PHE A 181 -17.63 -17.82 1.14
CA PHE A 181 -17.16 -16.53 0.63
C PHE A 181 -15.71 -16.28 1.05
N VAL A 182 -15.42 -16.57 2.32
CA VAL A 182 -14.10 -16.41 2.93
C VAL A 182 -13.58 -17.80 3.32
N SER A 183 -12.64 -18.30 2.54
CA SER A 183 -11.94 -19.57 2.80
C SER A 183 -11.07 -19.47 4.06
N ASP A 184 -10.69 -20.61 4.64
CA ASP A 184 -9.81 -20.62 5.82
C ASP A 184 -8.42 -20.04 5.49
N SER A 185 -7.91 -20.29 4.28
CA SER A 185 -6.68 -19.67 3.77
C SER A 185 -6.75 -18.14 3.77
N VAL A 186 -7.89 -17.56 3.36
CA VAL A 186 -8.09 -16.11 3.38
C VAL A 186 -8.16 -15.59 4.82
N LYS A 187 -8.79 -16.33 5.74
CA LYS A 187 -8.81 -15.95 7.17
C LYS A 187 -7.41 -15.95 7.76
N GLU A 188 -6.62 -16.99 7.49
CA GLU A 188 -5.22 -17.09 7.94
C GLU A 188 -4.37 -15.97 7.35
N TRP A 189 -4.52 -15.67 6.05
CA TRP A 189 -3.86 -14.52 5.42
C TRP A 189 -4.23 -13.21 6.12
N LEU A 190 -5.52 -12.93 6.31
CA LEU A 190 -5.94 -11.68 6.96
C LEU A 190 -5.48 -11.61 8.42
N ALA A 191 -5.42 -12.73 9.13
CA ALA A 191 -4.89 -12.81 10.49
C ALA A 191 -3.38 -12.55 10.53
N SER A 192 -2.60 -13.15 9.62
CA SER A 192 -1.15 -12.91 9.51
C SER A 192 -0.83 -11.46 9.15
N VAL A 193 -1.55 -10.88 8.18
CA VAL A 193 -1.39 -9.45 7.86
C VAL A 193 -1.87 -8.57 9.02
N GLY A 194 -2.94 -8.95 9.72
CA GLY A 194 -3.41 -8.28 10.93
C GLY A 194 -2.41 -8.35 12.09
N GLN A 195 -1.59 -9.39 12.17
CA GLN A 195 -0.46 -9.47 13.10
C GLN A 195 0.72 -8.61 12.62
N SER A 196 1.00 -8.55 11.32
CA SER A 196 2.05 -7.68 10.76
C SER A 196 1.68 -6.19 10.76
N GLN A 197 0.40 -5.84 10.61
CA GLN A 197 -0.12 -4.47 10.66
C GLN A 197 -0.52 -4.07 12.09
N GLY A 198 -0.99 -5.05 12.88
CA GLY A 198 -1.05 -4.95 14.34
C GLY A 198 0.34 -4.74 14.93
N ALA A 199 1.42 -5.23 14.29
CA ALA A 199 2.81 -4.94 14.66
C ALA A 199 3.29 -3.53 14.34
N ALA A 200 2.52 -2.72 13.59
CA ALA A 200 2.72 -1.27 13.59
C ALA A 200 2.19 -0.59 14.88
N GLY A 201 1.51 -1.35 15.77
CA GLY A 201 1.00 -0.88 17.07
C GLY A 201 1.14 -1.85 18.25
N GLN A 202 1.66 -3.07 18.07
CA GLN A 202 1.85 -4.10 19.10
C GLN A 202 3.07 -4.97 18.75
N SER A 203 4.19 -4.71 19.41
CA SER A 203 5.44 -5.41 19.15
C SER A 203 5.40 -6.88 19.61
N VAL A 204 5.97 -7.78 18.81
CA VAL A 204 6.67 -8.97 19.33
C VAL A 204 7.93 -9.23 18.49
N GLY A 205 9.07 -8.73 18.97
CA GLY A 205 10.36 -9.42 18.89
C GLY A 205 11.23 -9.31 17.62
N GLY A 206 10.74 -8.80 16.49
CA GLY A 206 11.53 -8.65 15.25
C GLY A 206 12.01 -7.23 14.92
N ASP A 207 11.20 -6.21 15.23
CA ASP A 207 11.35 -4.86 14.64
C ASP A 207 12.38 -3.95 15.35
N TRP A 208 12.75 -4.25 16.59
CA TRP A 208 13.58 -3.35 17.38
C TRP A 208 15.02 -3.20 16.85
N GLN A 209 15.55 -4.25 16.22
CA GLN A 209 16.86 -4.17 15.57
C GLN A 209 16.84 -3.29 14.33
N GLU A 210 15.74 -3.29 13.58
CA GLU A 210 15.57 -2.43 12.42
C GLU A 210 15.36 -0.98 12.83
N LYS A 211 14.51 -0.72 13.83
CA LYS A 211 14.34 0.61 14.45
C LYS A 211 15.64 1.16 15.01
N ARG A 212 16.49 0.30 15.58
CA ARG A 212 17.85 0.66 15.99
C ARG A 212 18.71 1.09 14.81
N LYS A 213 18.73 0.32 13.72
CA LYS A 213 19.51 0.66 12.51
C LYS A 213 19.03 1.97 11.90
N GLU A 214 17.72 2.16 11.79
CA GLU A 214 17.07 3.37 11.28
C GLU A 214 17.46 4.60 12.10
N ALA A 215 17.31 4.57 13.43
CA ALA A 215 17.67 5.69 14.30
C ALA A 215 19.16 6.03 14.23
N PHE A 216 20.03 5.03 14.18
CA PHE A 216 21.48 5.24 14.04
C PHE A 216 21.87 5.77 12.66
N GLN A 217 21.13 5.41 11.61
CA GLN A 217 21.35 5.96 10.27
C GLN A 217 20.91 7.42 10.20
N LEU A 218 19.73 7.75 10.75
CA LEU A 218 19.23 9.12 10.86
C LEU A 218 20.18 10.01 11.67
N ALA A 219 20.79 9.47 12.74
CA ALA A 219 21.78 10.21 13.52
C ALA A 219 23.04 10.53 12.70
N LYS A 220 23.46 9.64 11.79
CA LYS A 220 24.62 9.85 10.91
C LYS A 220 24.32 10.85 9.80
N GLU A 221 23.11 10.82 9.23
CA GLU A 221 22.74 11.62 8.07
C GLU A 221 22.21 13.01 8.44
N GLY A 222 21.32 13.09 9.43
CA GLY A 222 20.61 14.31 9.84
C GLY A 222 21.00 14.84 11.22
N GLY A 223 21.90 14.16 11.92
CA GLY A 223 22.34 14.52 13.26
C GLY A 223 21.47 13.95 14.38
N ILE A 224 22.02 13.95 15.60
CA ILE A 224 21.42 13.30 16.78
C ILE A 224 20.01 13.82 17.11
N ALA A 225 19.73 15.10 16.89
CA ALA A 225 18.44 15.71 17.21
C ALA A 225 17.30 15.13 16.37
N VAL A 226 17.54 14.85 15.09
CA VAL A 226 16.54 14.25 14.18
C VAL A 226 16.23 12.82 14.61
N ALA A 227 17.26 12.05 14.94
CA ALA A 227 17.08 10.70 15.45
C ALA A 227 16.34 10.67 16.80
N LEU A 228 16.65 11.59 17.71
CA LEU A 228 15.93 11.71 18.98
C LEU A 228 14.46 12.14 18.80
N SER A 229 14.15 12.96 17.80
CA SER A 229 12.76 13.30 17.47
C SER A 229 11.98 12.05 17.04
N MET A 230 12.55 11.26 16.13
CA MET A 230 11.94 10.00 15.67
C MET A 230 11.71 9.02 16.84
N LEU A 231 12.69 8.88 17.73
CA LEU A 231 12.56 8.04 18.92
C LEU A 231 11.50 8.57 19.90
N ASN A 232 11.37 9.89 20.03
CA ASN A 232 10.33 10.50 20.86
C ASN A 232 8.93 10.31 20.27
N ASP A 233 8.77 10.41 18.95
CA ASP A 233 7.50 10.12 18.26
C ASP A 233 7.09 8.65 18.44
N GLY A 234 8.06 7.74 18.38
CA GLY A 234 7.87 6.33 18.72
C GLY A 234 7.45 6.12 20.19
N LEU A 235 8.07 6.84 21.12
CA LEU A 235 7.74 6.76 22.54
C LEU A 235 6.32 7.29 22.86
N VAL A 236 5.88 8.34 22.16
CA VAL A 236 4.52 8.91 22.31
C VAL A 236 3.46 8.00 21.73
N SER A 237 3.75 7.34 20.60
CA SER A 237 2.82 6.41 19.95
C SER A 237 2.72 5.05 20.64
N ALA A 238 3.74 4.65 21.41
CA ALA A 238 3.76 3.40 22.14
C ALA A 238 2.63 3.31 23.18
N VAL A 239 1.83 2.24 23.10
CA VAL A 239 0.73 1.97 24.03
C VAL A 239 1.22 1.11 25.21
N GLU A 240 2.00 0.07 24.92
CA GLU A 240 2.44 -0.90 25.93
C GLU A 240 3.64 -0.42 26.74
N PRO A 241 3.71 -0.75 28.05
CA PRO A 241 4.86 -0.44 28.90
C PRO A 241 6.19 -1.02 28.38
N ARG A 242 6.14 -2.25 27.85
CA ARG A 242 7.25 -2.90 27.13
C ARG A 242 7.82 -2.02 26.01
N ASP A 243 6.96 -1.51 25.13
CA ASP A 243 7.41 -0.76 23.96
C ASP A 243 8.03 0.58 24.35
N LYS A 244 7.44 1.25 25.35
CA LYS A 244 8.00 2.47 25.94
C LYS A 244 9.39 2.23 26.52
N PHE A 245 9.62 1.07 27.12
CA PHE A 245 10.92 0.69 27.63
C PHE A 245 11.96 0.56 26.50
N TYR A 246 11.64 -0.15 25.42
CA TYR A 246 12.57 -0.33 24.30
C TYR A 246 12.87 0.98 23.56
N TRP A 247 11.90 1.87 23.39
CA TRP A 247 12.15 3.22 22.84
C TRP A 247 13.14 4.03 23.71
N ARG A 248 12.99 3.97 25.03
CA ARG A 248 13.91 4.64 25.97
C ARG A 248 15.30 3.98 26.00
N LEU A 249 15.37 2.66 25.84
CA LEU A 249 16.65 1.96 25.73
C LEU A 249 17.39 2.39 24.45
N LEU A 250 16.67 2.50 23.33
CA LEU A 250 17.24 2.97 22.07
C LEU A 250 17.72 4.42 22.15
N SER A 251 17.00 5.30 22.85
CA SER A 251 17.47 6.67 23.05
C SER A 251 18.73 6.71 23.91
N ALA A 252 18.82 5.91 24.98
CA ALA A 252 20.03 5.79 25.80
C ALA A 252 21.24 5.22 25.01
N ASP A 253 21.00 4.23 24.15
CA ASP A 253 22.00 3.67 23.22
C ASP A 253 22.53 4.74 22.26
N LEU A 254 21.62 5.55 21.70
CA LEU A 254 21.93 6.60 20.76
C LEU A 254 22.68 7.77 21.41
N LEU A 255 22.30 8.16 22.63
CA LEU A 255 23.03 9.15 23.43
C LEU A 255 24.47 8.69 23.70
N ARG A 256 24.65 7.44 24.12
CA ARG A 256 25.98 6.85 24.37
C ARG A 256 26.84 6.80 23.11
N ALA A 257 26.25 6.40 21.98
CA ALA A 257 26.97 6.34 20.70
C ALA A 257 27.45 7.72 20.20
N ASN A 258 26.84 8.81 20.70
CA ASN A 258 27.19 10.19 20.38
C ASN A 258 27.94 10.90 21.52
N HIS A 259 28.60 10.15 22.41
CA HIS A 259 29.43 10.68 23.51
C HIS A 259 28.69 11.51 24.57
N LEU A 260 27.38 11.30 24.74
CA LEU A 260 26.57 11.91 25.80
C LEU A 260 26.44 10.96 26.99
N ASP A 261 27.57 10.50 27.51
CA ASP A 261 27.64 9.39 28.47
C ASP A 261 26.94 9.68 29.81
N ALA A 262 26.99 10.92 30.30
CA ALA A 262 26.33 11.29 31.55
C ALA A 262 24.80 11.20 31.47
N MET A 263 24.22 11.63 30.34
CA MET A 263 22.77 11.54 30.10
C MET A 263 22.35 10.09 29.85
N ALA A 264 23.14 9.35 29.06
CA ALA A 264 22.88 7.94 28.84
C ALA A 264 22.92 7.14 30.16
N GLY A 265 23.89 7.43 31.04
CA GLY A 265 24.02 6.79 32.35
C GLY A 265 22.79 6.96 33.24
N GLU A 266 22.24 8.18 33.32
CA GLU A 266 21.01 8.45 34.08
C GLU A 266 19.82 7.66 33.50
N GLN A 267 19.66 7.65 32.18
CA GLN A 267 18.60 6.90 31.51
C GLN A 267 18.72 5.38 31.75
N TYR A 268 19.93 4.81 31.66
CA TYR A 268 20.14 3.39 31.98
C TYR A 268 19.80 3.07 33.43
N GLN A 269 20.12 3.96 34.37
CA GLN A 269 19.82 3.73 35.78
C GLN A 269 18.32 3.78 36.07
N THR A 270 17.61 4.72 35.42
CA THR A 270 16.14 4.79 35.46
C THR A 270 15.50 3.53 34.84
N LEU A 271 16.03 3.06 33.70
CA LEU A 271 15.56 1.83 33.05
C LEU A 271 15.82 0.58 33.91
N LEU A 272 17.00 0.49 34.54
CA LEU A 272 17.33 -0.60 35.43
C LEU A 272 16.35 -0.68 36.61
N ASN A 273 16.04 0.45 37.24
CA ASN A 273 15.09 0.51 38.35
C ASN A 273 13.66 0.11 37.91
N GLN A 274 13.26 0.49 36.69
CA GLN A 274 11.97 0.08 36.11
C GLN A 274 11.88 -1.44 35.94
N VAL A 275 12.89 -2.08 35.36
CA VAL A 275 12.89 -3.54 35.12
C VAL A 275 12.93 -4.34 36.43
N THR A 276 13.63 -3.84 37.44
CA THR A 276 13.71 -4.53 38.74
C THR A 276 12.42 -4.42 39.56
N THR A 277 11.59 -3.41 39.28
CA THR A 277 10.38 -3.13 40.08
C THR A 277 9.10 -3.63 39.41
N LEU A 278 9.05 -3.66 38.09
CA LEU A 278 7.85 -4.03 37.33
C LEU A 278 7.64 -5.55 37.28
N SER A 279 6.41 -5.97 37.49
CA SER A 279 6.00 -7.36 37.33
C SER A 279 5.59 -7.66 35.88
N VAL A 280 5.66 -8.93 35.47
CA VAL A 280 5.29 -9.38 34.09
C VAL A 280 3.87 -8.93 33.67
N PRO A 281 2.84 -8.97 34.53
CA PRO A 281 1.50 -8.50 34.16
C PRO A 281 1.40 -7.00 33.91
N GLU A 282 2.22 -6.21 34.59
CA GLU A 282 2.30 -4.76 34.40
C GLU A 282 3.17 -4.40 33.19
N TRP A 283 4.04 -5.31 32.76
CA TRP A 283 4.96 -5.14 31.65
C TRP A 283 4.29 -5.37 30.29
N GLU A 284 3.51 -6.45 30.17
CA GLU A 284 2.79 -6.85 28.94
C GLU A 284 1.33 -7.26 29.27
N PRO A 285 0.43 -6.30 29.52
CA PRO A 285 -0.94 -6.59 29.92
C PRO A 285 -1.77 -7.27 28.82
N SER A 286 -1.49 -6.96 27.54
CA SER A 286 -2.13 -7.57 26.37
C SER A 286 -1.87 -9.07 26.28
N LEU A 287 -0.65 -9.52 26.60
CA LEU A 287 -0.29 -10.92 26.66
C LEU A 287 -1.08 -11.64 27.77
N VAL A 288 -1.24 -11.00 28.93
CA VAL A 288 -2.05 -11.55 30.02
C VAL A 288 -3.51 -11.68 29.62
N GLU A 289 -4.10 -10.65 29.00
CA GLU A 289 -5.47 -10.71 28.49
C GLU A 289 -5.64 -11.83 27.45
N GLN A 290 -4.67 -12.01 26.56
CA GLN A 290 -4.71 -13.06 25.55
C GLN A 290 -4.72 -14.44 26.22
N ILE A 291 -3.84 -14.68 27.20
CA ILE A 291 -3.78 -15.95 27.94
C ILE A 291 -5.08 -16.17 28.73
N GLN A 292 -5.64 -15.13 29.33
CA GLN A 292 -6.91 -15.19 30.07
C GLN A 292 -8.11 -15.58 29.18
N ARG A 293 -8.15 -15.10 27.94
CA ARG A 293 -9.23 -15.46 26.99
C ARG A 293 -9.25 -16.96 26.68
N TYR A 294 -8.08 -17.60 26.60
CA TYR A 294 -7.98 -19.04 26.37
C TYR A 294 -8.18 -19.89 27.63
N THR A 295 -8.03 -19.31 28.82
CA THR A 295 -8.19 -20.02 30.10
C THR A 295 -9.56 -19.83 30.75
N THR A 296 -10.33 -18.82 30.35
CA THR A 296 -11.70 -18.56 30.87
C THR A 296 -12.80 -19.09 29.93
N SER A 297 -12.41 -19.70 28.81
CA SER A 297 -13.36 -20.38 27.91
C SER A 297 -13.60 -21.82 28.39
N GLU A 298 -14.22 -21.98 29.57
CA GLU A 298 -14.98 -23.17 29.98
C GLU A 298 -16.46 -22.81 30.18
#